data_AF-A0A653FJY1-F1
#
_entry.id   AF-A0A653FJY1-F1
#
_cell.length_a   1.000
_cell.length_b   1.000
_cell.length_c   1.000
_cell.angle_alpha   90.00
_cell.angle_beta   90.00
_cell.angle_gamma   90.00
#
_symmetry.space_group_name_H-M   'P 1'
#
loop_
_entity.id
_entity.type
_entity.pdbx_description
1 polymer ?
#
loop_
_entity_poly.entity_id
_entity_poly.type
_entity_poly.pdbx_seq_one_letter_code
_entity_poly.pdbx_strand_id
1 'polypeptide(L)'
;MALTAVSASLVAAYLAAPSYWQWHRAEERQQRLEIVQVDTPSGAVDRRLVRELRDATVSSQSAPIIITYHDIGYNESPYTVSPERFATQMQLIHDAGWTTLTIDQLDGWLDGDPLPPHSVLVTFDDGAKGVWRYADPVLERLGMHAAVFLITGFVGTHQPYYMTWDEIGRLHSSGRWDVQAHTHLGHVEVPVDAAGNQAPFLTSLQWLADQSRKETQQEYQRRVLQDLSECKRQFRAHGLPEPSYFAYPFSAHEGESEETEPLQEIVTSLYRMALLDDALEIRTSSSSDVQAGMIQRMDIVAATSTDLLVDKLEQASPIDPKASRPFADPTGWVDGTNNPAPVDLDADTLQINPDPGEEVIRTYAPIRSTMWTDYTIEFDVSGFAPEDWTTAGVTVLKPSRAPFDGNVSQQVDVRIRGNAFGIGRSSKEFADHPLQQENSHHVVIDVTPQQVTVGVDGDTPQVIHLEGNRSRGVGGGVSFWAYRQSEASPPIVFSNLTIR
;
A
#
# COMPACT_ATOMS: atom_id res chain seq x y z
N MET A 1 20.03 -77.07 14.65
CA MET A 1 19.95 -76.07 13.56
C MET A 1 18.58 -75.43 13.44
N ALA A 2 17.47 -76.19 13.51
CA ALA A 2 16.12 -75.61 13.45
C ALA A 2 15.82 -74.64 14.60
N LEU A 3 16.17 -74.99 15.84
CA LEU A 3 15.93 -74.13 17.01
C LEU A 3 16.69 -72.79 16.93
N THR A 4 17.94 -72.81 16.45
CA THR A 4 18.77 -71.61 16.31
C THR A 4 18.28 -70.68 15.21
N ALA A 5 17.74 -71.22 14.10
CA ALA A 5 17.14 -70.41 13.05
C ALA A 5 15.83 -69.74 13.50
N VAL A 6 15.02 -70.44 14.30
CA VAL A 6 13.79 -69.88 14.89
C VAL A 6 14.13 -68.78 15.90
N SER A 7 15.11 -68.99 16.77
CA SER A 7 15.57 -67.97 17.72
C SER A 7 16.14 -66.73 17.03
N ALA A 8 16.96 -66.91 15.99
CA ALA A 8 17.51 -65.79 15.22
C ALA A 8 16.40 -64.97 14.52
N SER A 9 15.39 -65.65 13.96
CA SER A 9 14.25 -65.00 13.31
C SER A 9 13.39 -64.22 14.31
N LEU A 10 13.19 -64.76 15.52
CA LEU A 10 12.46 -64.07 16.59
C LEU A 10 13.20 -62.83 17.08
N VAL A 11 14.53 -62.88 17.22
CA VAL A 11 15.34 -61.71 17.60
C VAL A 11 15.32 -60.66 16.51
N ALA A 12 15.46 -61.05 15.24
CA ALA A 12 15.39 -60.11 14.11
C ALA A 12 14.02 -59.43 14.02
N ALA A 13 12.93 -60.18 14.20
CA ALA A 13 11.58 -59.62 14.25
C ALA A 13 11.39 -58.69 15.45
N TYR A 14 11.91 -59.06 16.63
CA TYR A 14 11.84 -58.24 17.83
C TYR A 14 12.59 -56.90 17.69
N LEU A 15 13.70 -56.87 16.96
CA LEU A 15 14.47 -55.66 16.73
C LEU A 15 13.92 -54.80 15.58
N ALA A 16 13.47 -55.41 14.48
CA ALA A 16 13.04 -54.70 13.28
C ALA A 16 11.56 -54.27 13.32
N ALA A 17 10.68 -55.05 13.94
CA ALA A 17 9.25 -54.75 13.95
C ALA A 17 8.91 -53.43 14.69
N PRO A 18 9.53 -53.08 15.83
CA PRO A 18 9.30 -51.78 16.46
C PRO A 18 9.77 -50.61 15.60
N SER A 19 10.93 -50.74 14.93
CA SER A 19 11.45 -49.70 14.03
C SER A 19 10.59 -49.54 12.78
N TYR A 20 10.15 -50.64 12.16
CA TYR A 20 9.23 -50.62 11.02
C TYR A 20 7.86 -50.04 11.43
N TRP A 21 7.34 -50.43 12.60
CA TRP A 21 6.08 -49.89 13.12
C TRP A 21 6.19 -48.41 13.45
N GLN A 22 7.30 -47.96 14.05
CA GLN A 22 7.56 -46.53 14.31
C GLN A 22 7.71 -45.75 13.01
N TRP A 23 8.43 -46.28 12.02
CA TRP A 23 8.59 -45.68 10.70
C TRP A 23 7.25 -45.58 9.97
N HIS A 24 6.47 -46.66 9.88
CA HIS A 24 5.14 -46.68 9.27
C HIS A 24 4.15 -45.77 10.02
N ARG A 25 4.20 -45.71 11.35
CA ARG A 25 3.39 -44.76 12.16
C ARG A 25 3.83 -43.31 11.94
N ALA A 26 5.11 -43.06 11.73
CA ALA A 26 5.65 -41.74 11.42
C ALA A 26 5.25 -41.32 10.00
N GLU A 27 5.30 -42.22 9.03
CA GLU A 27 4.89 -42.01 7.65
C GLU A 27 3.37 -41.81 7.54
N GLU A 28 2.56 -42.62 8.24
CA GLU A 28 1.11 -42.38 8.37
C GLU A 28 0.79 -41.08 9.10
N ARG A 29 1.60 -40.66 10.08
CA ARG A 29 1.46 -39.35 10.73
C ARG A 29 1.82 -38.24 9.77
N GLN A 30 2.87 -38.41 8.97
CA GLN A 30 3.32 -37.44 7.98
C GLN A 30 2.28 -37.28 6.86
N GLN A 31 1.69 -38.37 6.37
CA GLN A 31 0.55 -38.36 5.43
C GLN A 31 -0.75 -37.80 6.05
N ARG A 32 -0.92 -37.88 7.37
CA ARG A 32 -2.02 -37.19 8.09
C ARG A 32 -1.71 -35.71 8.38
N LEU A 33 -0.43 -35.34 8.42
CA LEU A 33 0.07 -33.97 8.57
C LEU A 33 0.20 -33.26 7.21
N GLU A 34 0.19 -33.99 6.10
CA GLU A 34 -0.32 -33.53 4.80
C GLU A 34 -1.80 -33.22 4.97
N ILE A 35 -2.06 -32.06 5.55
CA ILE A 35 -3.42 -31.60 5.72
C ILE A 35 -3.98 -31.34 4.32
N VAL A 36 -4.88 -32.23 3.88
CA VAL A 36 -5.57 -32.16 2.60
C VAL A 36 -6.22 -30.78 2.45
N GLN A 37 -6.05 -30.20 1.27
CA GLN A 37 -6.76 -29.02 0.83
C GLN A 37 -8.27 -29.18 1.04
N VAL A 38 -8.90 -28.15 1.61
CA VAL A 38 -10.34 -28.12 1.89
C VAL A 38 -10.93 -26.96 1.09
N ASP A 39 -11.63 -27.29 0.01
CA ASP A 39 -12.43 -26.31 -0.72
C ASP A 39 -13.67 -25.95 0.11
N THR A 40 -13.59 -24.80 0.77
CA THR A 40 -14.67 -24.26 1.59
C THR A 40 -15.66 -23.51 0.69
N PRO A 41 -16.96 -23.88 0.70
CA PRO A 41 -17.96 -23.15 -0.06
C PRO A 41 -18.14 -21.74 0.53
N SER A 42 -18.42 -20.77 -0.35
CA SER A 42 -18.79 -19.43 0.09
C SER A 42 -20.13 -19.44 0.83
N GLY A 43 -20.30 -18.53 1.76
CA GLY A 43 -21.61 -18.15 2.28
C GLY A 43 -22.45 -17.42 1.22
N ALA A 44 -23.63 -16.93 1.64
CA ALA A 44 -24.46 -16.10 0.78
C ALA A 44 -23.80 -14.73 0.55
N VAL A 45 -23.62 -14.35 -0.71
CA VAL A 45 -23.10 -13.02 -1.10
C VAL A 45 -24.26 -12.05 -1.28
N ASP A 46 -24.17 -10.87 -0.66
CA ASP A 46 -25.16 -9.80 -0.83
C ASP A 46 -25.04 -9.18 -2.24
N ARG A 47 -26.11 -9.27 -3.03
CA ARG A 47 -26.17 -8.69 -4.37
C ARG A 47 -26.06 -7.16 -4.38
N ARG A 48 -26.39 -6.48 -3.28
CA ARG A 48 -26.15 -5.04 -3.13
C ARG A 48 -24.65 -4.76 -3.18
N LEU A 49 -23.89 -5.42 -2.32
CA LEU A 49 -22.43 -5.27 -2.24
C LEU A 49 -21.73 -5.62 -3.57
N VAL A 50 -22.20 -6.66 -4.27
CA VAL A 50 -21.68 -7.01 -5.60
C VAL A 50 -21.91 -5.88 -6.61
N ARG A 51 -23.08 -5.22 -6.60
CA ARG A 51 -23.34 -4.09 -7.50
C ARG A 51 -22.51 -2.87 -7.11
N GLU A 52 -22.43 -2.57 -5.82
CA GLU A 52 -21.65 -1.47 -5.27
C GLU A 52 -20.17 -1.57 -5.69
N LEU A 53 -19.56 -2.74 -5.50
CA LEU A 53 -18.18 -2.97 -5.90
C LEU A 53 -17.99 -3.00 -7.43
N ARG A 54 -18.98 -3.50 -8.19
CA ARG A 54 -18.94 -3.48 -9.66
C ARG A 54 -19.02 -2.07 -10.24
N ASP A 55 -19.80 -1.19 -9.60
CA ASP A 55 -20.02 0.18 -10.02
C ASP A 55 -18.92 1.13 -9.52
N ALA A 56 -17.95 0.61 -8.73
CA ALA A 56 -16.78 1.36 -8.29
C ALA A 56 -16.00 1.93 -9.49
N THR A 57 -15.45 3.13 -9.29
CA THR A 57 -14.80 3.88 -10.37
C THR A 57 -13.48 3.27 -10.81
N VAL A 58 -13.09 3.51 -12.06
CA VAL A 58 -11.82 3.06 -12.62
C VAL A 58 -11.07 4.24 -13.23
N SER A 59 -9.76 4.11 -13.31
CA SER A 59 -8.87 5.07 -13.97
C SER A 59 -7.67 4.30 -14.53
N SER A 60 -7.16 4.77 -15.67
CA SER A 60 -5.86 4.33 -16.20
C SER A 60 -4.68 4.93 -15.43
N GLN A 61 -4.95 5.94 -14.60
CA GLN A 61 -4.01 6.62 -13.71
C GLN A 61 -4.21 6.15 -12.26
N SER A 62 -4.30 4.83 -12.07
CA SER A 62 -4.58 4.20 -10.79
C SER A 62 -3.33 3.65 -10.13
N ALA A 63 -3.35 3.64 -8.80
CA ALA A 63 -2.50 2.76 -8.02
C ALA A 63 -3.13 1.36 -7.95
N PRO A 64 -2.33 0.29 -7.80
CA PRO A 64 -2.85 -1.02 -7.46
C PRO A 64 -3.53 -0.95 -6.08
N ILE A 65 -4.71 -1.53 -5.98
CA ILE A 65 -5.35 -1.82 -4.69
C ILE A 65 -4.80 -3.16 -4.22
N ILE A 66 -4.24 -3.21 -3.02
CA ILE A 66 -3.60 -4.41 -2.49
C ILE A 66 -4.18 -4.71 -1.12
N ILE A 67 -4.60 -5.95 -0.90
CA ILE A 67 -5.14 -6.42 0.37
C ILE A 67 -4.30 -7.56 0.93
N THR A 68 -4.06 -7.55 2.24
CA THR A 68 -3.23 -8.53 2.93
C THR A 68 -4.06 -9.38 3.89
N TYR A 69 -3.88 -10.69 3.81
CA TYR A 69 -4.31 -11.66 4.82
C TYR A 69 -3.07 -12.22 5.52
N HIS A 70 -3.23 -12.90 6.65
CA HIS A 70 -2.12 -13.63 7.29
C HIS A 70 -2.42 -15.13 7.32
N ASP A 71 -3.34 -15.57 8.19
CA ASP A 71 -3.78 -16.97 8.23
C ASP A 71 -5.27 -17.10 7.89
N ILE A 72 -5.62 -18.25 7.32
CA ILE A 72 -7.00 -18.67 7.09
C ILE A 72 -7.28 -19.89 7.97
N GLY A 73 -8.18 -19.76 8.93
CA GLY A 73 -8.38 -20.83 9.91
C GLY A 73 -9.37 -20.50 11.01
N TYR A 74 -9.31 -21.28 12.08
CA TYR A 74 -10.23 -21.18 13.21
C TYR A 74 -9.52 -20.87 14.53
N ASN A 75 -8.28 -20.39 14.47
CA ASN A 75 -7.56 -19.95 15.66
C ASN A 75 -8.06 -18.55 16.09
N GLU A 76 -7.81 -18.17 17.34
CA GLU A 76 -8.37 -16.96 17.95
C GLU A 76 -7.57 -15.67 17.63
N SER A 77 -6.54 -15.76 16.78
CA SER A 77 -5.74 -14.59 16.39
C SER A 77 -6.61 -13.56 15.65
N PRO A 78 -6.46 -12.26 15.94
CA PRO A 78 -7.12 -11.21 15.17
C PRO A 78 -6.71 -11.21 13.69
N TYR A 79 -5.54 -11.78 13.35
CA TYR A 79 -5.05 -11.88 11.97
C TYR A 79 -5.50 -13.18 11.26
N THR A 80 -6.40 -13.96 11.87
CA THR A 80 -6.93 -15.19 11.26
C THR A 80 -8.36 -15.01 10.77
N VAL A 81 -8.54 -15.09 9.46
CA VAL A 81 -9.87 -15.05 8.82
C VAL A 81 -10.42 -16.47 8.68
N SER A 82 -11.70 -16.68 8.97
CA SER A 82 -12.28 -18.03 8.81
C SER A 82 -12.33 -18.46 7.34
N PRO A 83 -12.19 -19.76 7.02
CA PRO A 83 -12.28 -20.25 5.65
C PRO A 83 -13.57 -19.83 4.92
N GLU A 84 -14.72 -19.84 5.61
CA GLU A 84 -16.01 -19.44 5.04
C GLU A 84 -16.07 -17.95 4.73
N ARG A 85 -15.46 -17.13 5.59
CA ARG A 85 -15.39 -15.68 5.38
C ARG A 85 -14.49 -15.36 4.20
N PHE A 86 -13.30 -15.96 4.15
CA PHE A 86 -12.39 -15.81 3.02
C PHE A 86 -13.07 -16.23 1.71
N ALA A 87 -13.71 -17.41 1.69
CA ALA A 87 -14.45 -17.90 0.52
C ALA A 87 -15.57 -16.93 0.09
N THR A 88 -16.28 -16.32 1.04
CA THR A 88 -17.33 -15.33 0.75
C THR A 88 -16.76 -14.02 0.21
N GLN A 89 -15.65 -13.54 0.77
CA GLN A 89 -14.96 -12.33 0.32
C GLN A 89 -14.42 -12.51 -1.12
N MET A 90 -13.76 -13.62 -1.41
CA MET A 90 -13.26 -13.91 -2.77
C MET A 90 -14.40 -14.11 -3.77
N GLN A 91 -15.48 -14.78 -3.39
CA GLN A 91 -16.67 -14.92 -4.24
C GLN A 91 -17.31 -13.55 -4.54
N LEU A 92 -17.36 -12.65 -3.57
CA LEU A 92 -17.88 -11.29 -3.75
C LEU A 92 -17.05 -10.51 -4.77
N ILE A 93 -15.71 -10.54 -4.66
CA ILE A 93 -14.78 -9.89 -5.60
C ILE A 93 -14.99 -10.49 -7.00
N HIS A 94 -15.03 -11.82 -7.11
CA HIS A 94 -15.30 -12.53 -8.37
C HIS A 94 -16.63 -12.10 -9.00
N ASP A 95 -17.72 -12.11 -8.24
CA ASP A 95 -19.07 -11.82 -8.74
C ASP A 95 -19.24 -10.34 -9.12
N ALA A 96 -18.46 -9.45 -8.52
CA ALA A 96 -18.36 -8.04 -8.90
C ALA A 96 -17.64 -7.85 -10.25
N GLY A 97 -16.93 -8.87 -10.74
CA GLY A 97 -16.16 -8.83 -11.99
C GLY A 97 -14.73 -8.31 -11.81
N TRP A 98 -14.23 -8.27 -10.57
CA TRP A 98 -12.89 -7.81 -10.27
C TRP A 98 -11.86 -8.89 -10.57
N THR A 99 -10.69 -8.49 -11.07
CA THR A 99 -9.59 -9.38 -11.42
C THR A 99 -8.49 -9.31 -10.36
N THR A 100 -7.98 -10.48 -9.96
CA THR A 100 -6.82 -10.54 -9.07
C THR A 100 -5.51 -10.41 -9.85
N LEU A 101 -4.60 -9.56 -9.38
CA LEU A 101 -3.31 -9.30 -10.03
C LEU A 101 -2.24 -10.34 -9.69
N THR A 102 -1.22 -10.43 -10.54
CA THR A 102 0.08 -11.08 -10.25
C THR A 102 1.16 -10.06 -9.91
N ILE A 103 2.28 -10.51 -9.37
CA ILE A 103 3.48 -9.69 -9.17
C ILE A 103 4.03 -9.18 -10.50
N ASP A 104 3.99 -9.98 -11.58
CA ASP A 104 4.41 -9.52 -12.92
C ASP A 104 3.56 -8.33 -13.42
N GLN A 105 2.26 -8.30 -13.12
CA GLN A 105 1.40 -7.17 -13.48
C GLN A 105 1.70 -5.94 -12.62
N LEU A 106 2.07 -6.13 -11.36
CA LEU A 106 2.55 -5.06 -10.49
C LEU A 106 3.89 -4.50 -11.01
N ASP A 107 4.79 -5.36 -11.46
CA ASP A 107 6.05 -4.97 -12.10
C ASP A 107 5.80 -4.16 -13.38
N GLY A 108 4.91 -4.63 -14.26
CA GLY A 108 4.51 -3.90 -15.47
C GLY A 108 3.91 -2.53 -15.16
N TRP A 109 3.06 -2.43 -14.13
CA TRP A 109 2.52 -1.14 -13.70
C TRP A 109 3.60 -0.16 -13.22
N LEU A 110 4.58 -0.65 -12.45
CA LEU A 110 5.75 0.14 -12.05
C LEU A 110 6.52 0.63 -13.28
N ASP A 111 6.58 -0.16 -14.36
CA ASP A 111 7.22 0.19 -15.63
C ASP A 111 6.37 1.09 -16.54
N GLY A 112 5.14 1.41 -16.12
CA GLY A 112 4.25 2.36 -16.79
C GLY A 112 3.07 1.73 -17.52
N ASP A 113 2.96 0.41 -17.54
CA ASP A 113 1.80 -0.27 -18.13
C ASP A 113 0.52 0.05 -17.33
N PRO A 114 -0.66 0.04 -17.98
CA PRO A 114 -1.92 0.18 -17.27
C PRO A 114 -2.28 -1.12 -16.55
N LEU A 115 -2.96 -0.99 -15.41
CA LEU A 115 -3.62 -2.13 -14.76
C LEU A 115 -4.93 -2.47 -15.47
N PRO A 116 -5.37 -3.74 -15.45
CA PRO A 116 -6.75 -4.08 -15.76
C PRO A 116 -7.73 -3.22 -14.92
N PRO A 117 -8.86 -2.78 -15.49
CA PRO A 117 -9.90 -2.14 -14.67
C PRO A 117 -10.39 -3.11 -13.61
N HIS A 118 -10.83 -2.57 -12.46
CA HIS A 118 -11.36 -3.37 -11.34
C HIS A 118 -10.39 -4.46 -10.88
N SER A 119 -9.15 -4.08 -10.59
CA SER A 119 -8.10 -5.01 -10.19
C SER A 119 -7.73 -4.90 -8.70
N VAL A 120 -7.42 -6.03 -8.08
CA VAL A 120 -6.89 -6.10 -6.70
C VAL A 120 -5.76 -7.12 -6.62
N LEU A 121 -4.65 -6.81 -5.96
CA LEU A 121 -3.65 -7.81 -5.61
C LEU A 121 -3.99 -8.40 -4.23
N VAL A 122 -4.16 -9.71 -4.15
CA VAL A 122 -4.38 -10.42 -2.88
C VAL A 122 -3.04 -10.94 -2.39
N THR A 123 -2.61 -10.53 -1.20
CA THR A 123 -1.36 -10.99 -0.58
C THR A 123 -1.59 -11.71 0.74
N PHE A 124 -0.66 -12.60 1.09
CA PHE A 124 -0.65 -13.32 2.36
C PHE A 124 0.71 -13.21 3.01
N ASP A 125 0.77 -12.86 4.29
CA ASP A 125 2.03 -12.80 5.03
C ASP A 125 2.25 -14.07 5.88
N ASP A 126 3.40 -14.16 6.54
CA ASP A 126 3.86 -15.25 7.43
C ASP A 126 4.15 -16.63 6.80
N GLY A 127 3.42 -17.03 5.76
CA GLY A 127 3.48 -18.39 5.23
C GLY A 127 2.69 -19.42 6.05
N ALA A 128 1.56 -19.00 6.62
CA ALA A 128 0.69 -19.85 7.41
C ALA A 128 0.08 -21.02 6.61
N LYS A 129 -0.12 -22.17 7.27
CA LYS A 129 -0.63 -23.41 6.68
C LYS A 129 -2.06 -23.27 6.16
N GLY A 130 -2.85 -22.35 6.72
CA GLY A 130 -4.19 -22.02 6.25
C GLY A 130 -4.23 -21.57 4.80
N VAL A 131 -3.16 -20.93 4.32
CA VAL A 131 -3.00 -20.50 2.93
C VAL A 131 -3.05 -21.71 2.00
N TRP A 132 -2.19 -22.71 2.21
CA TRP A 132 -2.20 -23.97 1.47
C TRP A 132 -3.55 -24.70 1.62
N ARG A 133 -4.03 -24.82 2.86
CA ARG A 133 -5.16 -25.70 3.18
C ARG A 133 -6.50 -25.17 2.69
N TYR A 134 -6.77 -23.89 2.87
CA TYR A 134 -8.10 -23.31 2.68
C TYR A 134 -8.12 -22.22 1.61
N ALA A 135 -7.06 -21.41 1.47
CA ALA A 135 -7.07 -20.31 0.51
C ALA A 135 -6.88 -20.80 -0.93
N ASP A 136 -5.86 -21.63 -1.19
CA ASP A 136 -5.55 -22.09 -2.56
C ASP A 136 -6.73 -22.78 -3.28
N PRO A 137 -7.50 -23.69 -2.66
CA PRO A 137 -8.64 -24.32 -3.34
C PRO A 137 -9.74 -23.32 -3.73
N VAL A 138 -9.97 -22.30 -2.91
CA VAL A 138 -10.92 -21.23 -3.21
C VAL A 138 -10.44 -20.41 -4.40
N LEU A 139 -9.17 -20.01 -4.42
CA LEU A 139 -8.59 -19.25 -5.53
C LEU A 139 -8.57 -20.07 -6.83
N GLU A 140 -8.25 -21.37 -6.75
CA GLU A 140 -8.32 -22.29 -7.89
C GLU A 140 -9.73 -22.34 -8.49
N ARG A 141 -10.75 -22.52 -7.65
CA ARG A 141 -12.15 -22.59 -8.09
C ARG A 141 -12.62 -21.28 -8.75
N LEU A 142 -12.08 -20.14 -8.33
CA LEU A 142 -12.44 -18.82 -8.83
C LEU A 142 -11.52 -18.30 -9.94
N GLY A 143 -10.48 -19.05 -10.31
CA GLY A 143 -9.49 -18.61 -11.31
C GLY A 143 -8.71 -17.36 -10.87
N MET A 144 -8.41 -17.25 -9.58
CA MET A 144 -7.75 -16.09 -8.98
C MET A 144 -6.27 -16.35 -8.70
N HIS A 145 -5.52 -15.25 -8.63
CA HIS A 145 -4.10 -15.18 -8.33
C HIS A 145 -3.87 -14.50 -6.97
N ALA A 146 -2.76 -14.83 -6.31
CA ALA A 146 -2.32 -14.20 -5.08
C ALA A 146 -0.79 -14.25 -4.94
N ALA A 147 -0.25 -13.48 -4.00
CA ALA A 147 1.15 -13.58 -3.59
C ALA A 147 1.27 -13.99 -2.13
N VAL A 148 2.29 -14.77 -1.77
CA VAL A 148 2.60 -15.09 -0.37
C VAL A 148 4.00 -14.61 0.00
N PHE A 149 4.12 -13.89 1.12
CA PHE A 149 5.35 -13.35 1.68
C PHE A 149 5.84 -14.27 2.81
N LEU A 150 7.01 -14.86 2.64
CA LEU A 150 7.48 -15.98 3.46
C LEU A 150 8.56 -15.57 4.47
N ILE A 151 8.37 -15.95 5.73
CA ILE A 151 9.42 -15.94 6.75
C ILE A 151 10.23 -17.23 6.59
N THR A 152 11.29 -17.17 5.78
CA THR A 152 11.93 -18.40 5.26
C THR A 152 12.55 -19.29 6.34
N GLY A 153 12.95 -18.74 7.49
CA GLY A 153 13.44 -19.52 8.63
C GLY A 153 12.34 -20.23 9.41
N PHE A 154 11.07 -19.89 9.18
CA PHE A 154 9.92 -20.52 9.83
C PHE A 154 9.23 -21.57 8.96
N VAL A 155 9.47 -21.55 7.64
CA VAL A 155 8.94 -22.56 6.70
C VAL A 155 9.33 -23.97 7.13
N GLY A 156 8.34 -24.87 7.21
CA GLY A 156 8.50 -26.25 7.65
C GLY A 156 8.69 -26.43 9.17
N THR A 157 8.79 -25.34 9.93
CA THR A 157 8.93 -25.35 11.39
C THR A 157 7.58 -25.18 12.10
N HIS A 158 7.57 -25.26 13.44
CA HIS A 158 6.38 -25.04 14.28
C HIS A 158 5.10 -25.71 13.74
N GLN A 159 5.24 -26.93 13.19
CA GLN A 159 4.12 -27.65 12.58
C GLN A 159 3.00 -27.83 13.61
N PRO A 160 1.72 -27.64 13.21
CA PRO A 160 1.25 -27.52 11.83
C PRO A 160 1.08 -26.07 11.33
N TYR A 161 1.66 -25.06 11.98
CA TYR A 161 1.33 -23.65 11.70
C TYR A 161 1.92 -23.13 10.40
N TYR A 162 3.21 -23.36 10.11
CA TYR A 162 3.82 -22.89 8.86
C TYR A 162 3.75 -23.94 7.75
N MET A 163 3.56 -23.48 6.50
CA MET A 163 3.67 -24.33 5.33
C MET A 163 5.04 -24.99 5.23
N THR A 164 5.10 -26.14 4.57
CA THR A 164 6.35 -26.78 4.16
C THR A 164 6.83 -26.24 2.81
N TRP A 165 8.13 -26.39 2.51
CA TRP A 165 8.67 -26.03 1.20
C TRP A 165 7.99 -26.78 0.04
N ASP A 166 7.60 -28.04 0.25
CA ASP A 166 6.87 -28.81 -0.76
C ASP A 166 5.50 -28.21 -1.08
N GLU A 167 4.78 -27.73 -0.06
CA GLU A 167 3.49 -27.07 -0.25
C GLU A 167 3.65 -25.72 -0.97
N ILE A 168 4.62 -24.92 -0.56
CA ILE A 168 4.95 -23.65 -1.23
C ILE A 168 5.35 -23.89 -2.70
N GLY A 169 6.17 -24.92 -2.96
CA GLY A 169 6.55 -25.32 -4.31
C GLY A 169 5.35 -25.72 -5.16
N ARG A 170 4.34 -26.40 -4.57
CA ARG A 170 3.08 -26.72 -5.25
C ARG A 170 2.21 -25.49 -5.50
N LEU A 171 2.11 -24.56 -4.54
CA LEU A 171 1.42 -23.28 -4.75
C LEU A 171 2.04 -22.54 -5.95
N HIS A 172 3.35 -22.37 -5.95
CA HIS A 172 4.02 -21.67 -7.04
C HIS A 172 3.87 -22.40 -8.39
N SER A 173 4.08 -23.72 -8.42
CA SER A 173 3.98 -24.52 -9.65
C SER A 173 2.57 -24.55 -10.26
N SER A 174 1.54 -24.19 -9.49
CA SER A 174 0.17 -24.06 -10.01
C SER A 174 0.00 -22.88 -10.97
N GLY A 175 0.91 -21.90 -10.93
CA GLY A 175 0.81 -20.63 -11.67
C GLY A 175 -0.16 -19.62 -11.04
N ARG A 176 -0.82 -19.96 -9.93
CA ARG A 176 -1.72 -19.04 -9.21
C ARG A 176 -1.01 -18.18 -8.17
N TRP A 177 0.15 -18.62 -7.69
CA TRP A 177 0.84 -18.01 -6.56
C TRP A 177 2.22 -17.48 -6.93
N ASP A 178 2.44 -16.20 -6.62
CA ASP A 178 3.76 -15.62 -6.51
C ASP A 178 4.30 -15.79 -5.09
N VAL A 179 5.62 -15.93 -4.95
CA VAL A 179 6.28 -16.13 -3.64
C VAL A 179 7.31 -15.02 -3.41
N GLN A 180 7.20 -14.30 -2.30
CA GLN A 180 7.95 -13.07 -1.99
C GLN A 180 8.52 -13.08 -0.57
N ALA A 181 9.38 -12.12 -0.22
CA ALA A 181 10.20 -12.19 1.00
C ALA A 181 9.54 -11.53 2.22
N HIS A 182 9.59 -12.19 3.38
CA HIS A 182 9.18 -11.62 4.67
C HIS A 182 10.23 -11.87 5.77
N THR A 183 11.50 -11.61 5.45
CA THR A 183 12.70 -11.90 6.28
C THR A 183 13.06 -13.40 6.36
N HIS A 184 14.21 -13.71 6.96
CA HIS A 184 14.57 -15.09 7.30
C HIS A 184 14.12 -15.44 8.71
N LEU A 185 14.65 -14.76 9.71
CA LEU A 185 14.30 -14.89 11.13
C LEU A 185 13.93 -13.53 11.76
N GLY A 186 13.97 -12.45 10.96
CA GLY A 186 13.73 -11.09 11.40
C GLY A 186 12.28 -10.74 11.74
N HIS A 187 11.34 -11.66 11.63
CA HIS A 187 9.94 -11.47 12.06
C HIS A 187 9.78 -11.66 13.58
N VAL A 188 10.57 -10.94 14.35
CA VAL A 188 10.61 -10.99 15.81
C VAL A 188 10.90 -9.62 16.40
N GLU A 189 10.63 -9.46 17.68
CA GLU A 189 11.20 -8.37 18.47
C GLU A 189 12.53 -8.81 19.10
N VAL A 190 13.42 -7.85 19.34
CA VAL A 190 14.72 -8.04 19.99
C VAL A 190 14.80 -7.16 21.24
N PRO A 191 15.54 -7.60 22.28
CA PRO A 191 15.79 -6.74 23.43
C PRO A 191 16.60 -5.51 22.99
N VAL A 192 16.24 -4.31 23.44
CA VAL A 192 16.93 -3.04 23.09
C VAL A 192 17.67 -2.39 24.26
N ASP A 193 17.55 -2.96 25.46
CA ASP A 193 18.29 -2.53 26.65
C ASP A 193 18.47 -3.66 27.68
N ALA A 194 19.20 -3.36 28.76
CA ALA A 194 19.46 -4.27 29.87
C ALA A 194 18.21 -4.63 30.70
N ALA A 195 17.13 -3.84 30.59
CA ALA A 195 15.87 -4.11 31.27
C ALA A 195 15.02 -5.14 30.51
N GLY A 196 15.36 -5.42 29.25
CA GLY A 196 14.69 -6.39 28.41
C GLY A 196 13.50 -5.83 27.64
N ASN A 197 13.41 -4.50 27.51
CA ASN A 197 12.42 -3.87 26.62
C ASN A 197 12.63 -4.38 25.18
N GLN A 198 11.54 -4.65 24.48
CA GLN A 198 11.54 -5.25 23.15
C GLN A 198 11.16 -4.22 22.09
N ALA A 199 11.73 -4.36 20.89
CA ALA A 199 11.35 -3.60 19.71
C ALA A 199 11.64 -4.40 18.42
N PRO A 200 11.06 -4.04 17.27
CA PRO A 200 11.19 -4.83 16.05
C PRO A 200 12.63 -5.05 15.60
N PHE A 201 12.96 -6.27 15.17
CA PHE A 201 14.31 -6.67 14.76
C PHE A 201 14.93 -5.75 13.70
N LEU A 202 14.14 -5.27 12.73
CA LEU A 202 14.63 -4.51 11.59
C LEU A 202 14.90 -3.03 11.91
N THR A 203 14.20 -2.44 12.88
CA THR A 203 14.22 -0.99 13.13
C THR A 203 14.99 -0.61 14.39
N SER A 204 15.58 -1.59 15.09
CA SER A 204 16.20 -1.36 16.40
C SER A 204 17.59 -1.98 16.53
N LEU A 205 18.47 -1.26 17.25
CA LEU A 205 19.74 -1.78 17.73
C LEU A 205 19.49 -2.74 18.90
N GLN A 206 19.87 -4.02 18.76
CA GLN A 206 19.67 -4.99 19.82
C GLN A 206 20.66 -4.79 20.98
N TRP A 207 20.23 -5.15 22.18
CA TRP A 207 21.05 -5.27 23.37
C TRP A 207 21.77 -6.62 23.39
N LEU A 208 23.09 -6.57 23.40
CA LEU A 208 23.99 -7.71 23.48
C LEU A 208 24.27 -8.03 24.95
N ALA A 209 23.46 -8.92 25.53
CA ALA A 209 23.49 -9.23 26.96
C ALA A 209 24.84 -9.80 27.42
N ASP A 210 25.49 -10.61 26.58
CA ASP A 210 26.82 -11.19 26.83
C ASP A 210 27.93 -10.13 26.90
N GLN A 211 27.75 -9.02 26.19
CA GLN A 211 28.70 -7.91 26.10
C GLN A 211 28.29 -6.68 26.92
N SER A 212 27.10 -6.70 27.52
CA SER A 212 26.54 -5.60 28.32
C SER A 212 26.54 -4.25 27.59
N ARG A 213 26.16 -4.25 26.29
CA ARG A 213 26.07 -3.04 25.47
C ARG A 213 25.01 -3.18 24.37
N LYS A 214 24.63 -2.08 23.73
CA LYS A 214 23.88 -2.12 22.46
C LYS A 214 24.80 -2.51 21.31
N GLU A 215 24.21 -3.08 20.25
CA GLU A 215 24.85 -3.18 18.94
C GLU A 215 25.34 -1.81 18.48
N THR A 216 26.45 -1.81 17.75
CA THR A 216 26.84 -0.66 16.93
C THR A 216 26.03 -0.62 15.64
N GLN A 217 25.92 0.55 15.00
CA GLN A 217 25.28 0.67 13.68
C GLN A 217 25.84 -0.32 12.64
N GLN A 218 27.15 -0.58 12.63
CA GLN A 218 27.75 -1.53 11.69
C GLN A 218 27.35 -3.00 11.97
N GLU A 219 27.19 -3.37 13.24
CA GLU A 219 26.71 -4.71 13.63
C GLU A 219 25.24 -4.88 13.24
N TYR A 220 24.42 -3.85 13.48
CA TYR A 220 23.03 -3.78 13.04
C TYR A 220 22.90 -3.96 11.52
N GLN A 221 23.61 -3.14 10.73
CA GLN A 221 23.59 -3.24 9.27
C GLN A 221 23.95 -4.64 8.80
N ARG A 222 24.98 -5.25 9.41
CA ARG A 222 25.40 -6.62 9.09
C ARG A 222 24.33 -7.64 9.44
N ARG A 223 23.71 -7.55 10.62
CA ARG A 223 22.65 -8.46 11.08
C ARG A 223 21.44 -8.40 10.15
N VAL A 224 20.96 -7.20 9.83
CA VAL A 224 19.81 -7.00 8.92
C VAL A 224 20.15 -7.48 7.51
N LEU A 225 21.27 -7.05 6.93
CA LEU A 225 21.69 -7.48 5.59
C LEU A 225 21.87 -8.99 5.50
N GLN A 226 22.44 -9.62 6.54
CA GLN A 226 22.64 -11.07 6.57
C GLN A 226 21.31 -11.83 6.59
N ASP A 227 20.35 -11.38 7.40
CA ASP A 227 19.01 -11.98 7.47
C ASP A 227 18.28 -11.88 6.12
N LEU A 228 18.21 -10.68 5.55
CA LEU A 228 17.54 -10.45 4.28
C LEU A 228 18.23 -11.18 3.12
N SER A 229 19.56 -11.24 3.12
CA SER A 229 20.31 -12.02 2.12
C SER A 229 20.11 -13.53 2.29
N GLU A 230 19.99 -14.03 3.52
CA GLU A 230 19.66 -15.44 3.79
C GLU A 230 18.26 -15.76 3.30
N CYS A 231 17.30 -14.85 3.50
CA CYS A 231 15.95 -15.00 2.97
C CYS A 231 15.99 -15.28 1.46
N LYS A 232 16.63 -14.43 0.65
CA LYS A 232 16.76 -14.65 -0.81
C LYS A 232 17.49 -15.96 -1.15
N ARG A 233 18.50 -16.36 -0.36
CA ARG A 233 19.20 -17.64 -0.56
C ARG A 233 18.28 -18.84 -0.37
N GLN A 234 17.38 -18.79 0.61
CA GLN A 234 16.45 -19.90 0.89
C GLN A 234 15.47 -20.15 -0.25
N PHE A 235 14.98 -19.12 -0.94
CA PHE A 235 14.18 -19.30 -2.16
C PHE A 235 14.93 -20.10 -3.23
N ARG A 236 16.16 -19.66 -3.55
CA ARG A 236 17.01 -20.33 -4.55
C ARG A 236 17.34 -21.77 -4.14
N ALA A 237 17.62 -22.01 -2.86
CA ALA A 237 17.94 -23.33 -2.33
C ALA A 237 16.78 -24.33 -2.49
N HIS A 238 15.54 -23.85 -2.51
CA HIS A 238 14.33 -24.66 -2.68
C HIS A 238 13.74 -24.58 -4.10
N GLY A 239 14.52 -24.10 -5.08
CA GLY A 239 14.11 -24.08 -6.49
C GLY A 239 13.00 -23.07 -6.82
N LEU A 240 12.79 -22.08 -5.95
CA LEU A 240 11.84 -20.99 -6.17
C LEU A 240 12.54 -19.78 -6.83
N PRO A 241 11.78 -18.92 -7.53
CA PRO A 241 12.31 -17.67 -8.05
C PRO A 241 12.84 -16.80 -6.92
N GLU A 242 13.86 -15.99 -7.24
CA GLU A 242 14.35 -15.02 -6.29
C GLU A 242 13.31 -13.92 -6.08
N PRO A 243 12.94 -13.59 -4.82
CA PRO A 243 11.90 -12.61 -4.56
C PRO A 243 12.38 -11.20 -4.93
N SER A 244 11.53 -10.45 -5.62
CA SER A 244 11.73 -9.05 -6.00
C SER A 244 11.02 -8.09 -5.05
N TYR A 245 10.04 -8.57 -4.29
CA TYR A 245 9.27 -7.78 -3.33
C TYR A 245 9.50 -8.26 -1.90
N PHE A 246 9.36 -7.33 -0.96
CA PHE A 246 9.57 -7.57 0.46
C PHE A 246 8.43 -6.98 1.29
N ALA A 247 7.85 -7.73 2.21
CA ALA A 247 6.91 -7.17 3.20
C ALA A 247 7.67 -6.90 4.50
N TYR A 248 7.50 -5.73 5.11
CA TYR A 248 8.08 -5.43 6.41
C TYR A 248 7.30 -6.13 7.53
N PRO A 249 7.93 -6.96 8.37
CA PRO A 249 7.32 -7.42 9.62
C PRO A 249 6.79 -6.25 10.45
N PHE A 250 5.55 -6.36 10.90
CA PHE A 250 4.87 -5.35 11.73
C PHE A 250 4.74 -3.97 11.07
N SER A 251 4.95 -3.87 9.74
CA SER A 251 5.15 -2.59 9.04
C SER A 251 6.27 -1.72 9.64
N ALA A 252 7.23 -2.32 10.37
CA ALA A 252 8.33 -1.63 11.01
C ALA A 252 9.40 -1.26 9.97
N HIS A 253 9.27 -0.06 9.38
CA HIS A 253 10.07 0.40 8.25
C HIS A 253 10.82 1.72 8.52
N GLU A 254 10.37 2.51 9.49
CA GLU A 254 11.06 3.73 9.92
C GLU A 254 12.12 3.40 10.96
N GLY A 255 13.33 3.91 10.76
CA GLY A 255 14.37 3.81 11.78
C GLY A 255 13.96 4.58 13.04
N GLU A 256 14.09 3.95 14.20
CA GLU A 256 13.78 4.59 15.49
C GLU A 256 14.83 5.65 15.90
N SER A 257 15.96 5.72 15.19
CA SER A 257 17.04 6.71 15.35
C SER A 257 17.90 6.87 14.09
N GLU A 258 18.74 7.91 14.06
CA GLU A 258 19.80 8.11 13.03
C GLU A 258 20.65 6.84 12.81
N GLU A 259 20.83 6.01 13.84
CA GLU A 259 21.63 4.79 13.77
C GLU A 259 20.96 3.68 12.96
N THR A 260 19.65 3.77 12.74
CA THR A 260 18.82 2.78 12.03
C THR A 260 18.30 3.25 10.68
N GLU A 261 18.57 4.51 10.31
CA GLU A 261 18.30 5.08 8.97
C GLU A 261 18.76 4.22 7.78
N PRO A 262 19.87 3.45 7.84
CA PRO A 262 20.32 2.64 6.72
C PRO A 262 19.37 1.50 6.31
N LEU A 263 18.30 1.20 7.06
CA LEU A 263 17.35 0.13 6.76
C LEU A 263 16.79 0.24 5.33
N GLN A 264 16.34 1.43 4.95
CA GLN A 264 15.73 1.65 3.64
C GLN A 264 16.75 1.43 2.51
N GLU A 265 18.00 1.87 2.68
CA GLU A 265 19.08 1.62 1.72
C GLU A 265 19.37 0.13 1.58
N ILE A 266 19.41 -0.62 2.69
CA ILE A 266 19.60 -2.08 2.68
C ILE A 266 18.46 -2.75 1.90
N VAL A 267 17.21 -2.44 2.23
CA VAL A 267 16.04 -3.06 1.59
C VAL A 267 15.98 -2.73 0.10
N THR A 268 16.15 -1.46 -0.28
CA THR A 268 16.15 -1.03 -1.70
C THR A 268 17.34 -1.55 -2.51
N SER A 269 18.44 -1.96 -1.85
CA SER A 269 19.56 -2.64 -2.52
C SER A 269 19.27 -4.11 -2.87
N LEU A 270 18.28 -4.72 -2.21
CA LEU A 270 17.97 -6.15 -2.34
C LEU A 270 16.65 -6.42 -3.06
N TYR A 271 15.68 -5.52 -2.93
CA TYR A 271 14.31 -5.67 -3.42
C TYR A 271 13.92 -4.48 -4.28
N ARG A 272 13.04 -4.71 -5.24
CA ARG A 272 12.51 -3.68 -6.13
C ARG A 272 11.62 -2.71 -5.36
N MET A 273 10.68 -3.26 -4.59
CA MET A 273 9.75 -2.52 -3.75
C MET A 273 9.52 -3.27 -2.44
N ALA A 274 9.17 -2.52 -1.39
CA ALA A 274 8.76 -3.05 -0.12
C ALA A 274 7.31 -2.68 0.20
N LEU A 275 6.61 -3.54 0.93
CA LEU A 275 5.18 -3.43 1.20
C LEU A 275 4.93 -3.17 2.70
N LEU A 276 3.91 -2.35 2.96
CA LEU A 276 3.48 -1.92 4.29
C LEU A 276 1.99 -2.21 4.47
N ASP A 277 1.59 -2.69 5.64
CA ASP A 277 0.21 -2.98 5.98
C ASP A 277 -0.40 -1.93 6.90
N ASP A 278 -1.68 -1.63 6.63
CA ASP A 278 -2.53 -0.85 7.51
C ASP A 278 -3.91 -1.52 7.65
N ALA A 279 -4.24 -1.94 8.87
CA ALA A 279 -5.51 -2.59 9.17
C ALA A 279 -6.66 -1.60 9.33
N LEU A 280 -6.37 -0.41 9.86
CA LEU A 280 -7.38 0.53 10.34
C LEU A 280 -7.81 1.50 9.25
N GLU A 281 -6.88 1.89 8.37
CA GLU A 281 -7.12 2.91 7.38
C GLU A 281 -7.36 2.32 5.98
N ILE A 282 -7.83 3.18 5.09
CA ILE A 282 -7.89 2.90 3.66
C ILE A 282 -6.59 3.45 3.07
N ARG A 283 -5.88 2.60 2.34
CA ARG A 283 -4.56 2.92 1.78
C ARG A 283 -4.50 2.58 0.30
N THR A 284 -3.86 3.48 -0.44
CA THR A 284 -3.44 3.30 -1.83
C THR A 284 -2.02 3.83 -1.97
N SER A 285 -1.23 3.24 -2.85
CA SER A 285 0.12 3.74 -3.10
C SER A 285 0.06 5.10 -3.81
N SER A 286 0.93 6.02 -3.43
CA SER A 286 1.17 7.29 -4.10
C SER A 286 2.47 7.28 -4.89
N SER A 287 2.67 8.27 -5.76
CA SER A 287 3.92 8.44 -6.50
C SER A 287 5.13 8.63 -5.56
N SER A 288 4.91 9.24 -4.39
CA SER A 288 5.92 9.42 -3.35
C SER A 288 6.29 8.10 -2.69
N ASP A 289 5.31 7.24 -2.40
CA ASP A 289 5.58 5.88 -1.91
C ASP A 289 6.44 5.12 -2.92
N VAL A 290 6.06 5.16 -4.21
CA VAL A 290 6.80 4.48 -5.28
C VAL A 290 8.25 4.99 -5.39
N GLN A 291 8.46 6.30 -5.27
CA GLN A 291 9.80 6.89 -5.25
C GLN A 291 10.63 6.42 -4.04
N ALA A 292 9.98 6.28 -2.88
CA ALA A 292 10.59 5.75 -1.67
C ALA A 292 10.84 4.23 -1.72
N GLY A 293 10.46 3.56 -2.80
CA GLY A 293 10.56 2.10 -2.92
C GLY A 293 9.50 1.37 -2.10
N MET A 294 8.38 2.03 -1.80
CA MET A 294 7.29 1.52 -0.97
C MET A 294 5.99 1.33 -1.75
N ILE A 295 5.19 0.38 -1.28
CA ILE A 295 3.85 0.07 -1.76
C ILE A 295 2.94 -0.16 -0.55
N GLN A 296 1.78 0.45 -0.55
CA GLN A 296 0.81 0.37 0.54
C GLN A 296 -0.18 -0.78 0.33
N ARG A 297 -0.56 -1.45 1.43
CA ARG A 297 -1.56 -2.53 1.47
C ARG A 297 -2.58 -2.30 2.59
N MET A 298 -3.76 -2.87 2.41
CA MET A 298 -4.83 -2.86 3.42
C MET A 298 -4.98 -4.23 4.07
N ASP A 299 -4.88 -4.27 5.38
CA ASP A 299 -4.97 -5.51 6.15
C ASP A 299 -6.42 -5.99 6.27
N ILE A 300 -6.64 -7.28 6.03
CA ILE A 300 -7.93 -7.97 6.16
C ILE A 300 -7.84 -8.94 7.34
N VAL A 301 -8.35 -8.46 8.47
CA VAL A 301 -8.32 -9.15 9.76
C VAL A 301 -9.62 -9.94 10.03
N ALA A 302 -9.63 -10.74 11.09
CA ALA A 302 -10.77 -11.52 11.55
C ALA A 302 -12.05 -10.68 11.74
N ALA A 303 -11.91 -9.39 12.05
CA ALA A 303 -13.03 -8.46 12.22
C ALA A 303 -13.59 -7.91 10.90
N THR A 304 -12.86 -8.00 9.78
CA THR A 304 -13.28 -7.42 8.50
C THR A 304 -14.47 -8.20 7.93
N SER A 305 -15.63 -7.55 7.84
CA SER A 305 -16.84 -8.10 7.20
C SER A 305 -16.78 -7.95 5.67
N THR A 306 -17.76 -8.50 4.96
CA THR A 306 -17.92 -8.25 3.51
C THR A 306 -18.25 -6.79 3.21
N ASP A 307 -19.07 -6.14 4.03
CA ASP A 307 -19.37 -4.72 3.92
C ASP A 307 -18.10 -3.87 4.08
N LEU A 308 -17.33 -4.11 5.16
CA LEU A 308 -16.10 -3.35 5.38
C LEU A 308 -15.04 -3.59 4.29
N LEU A 309 -14.98 -4.80 3.72
CA LEU A 309 -14.13 -5.08 2.57
C LEU A 309 -14.56 -4.26 1.35
N VAL A 310 -15.85 -4.22 1.04
CA VAL A 310 -16.39 -3.46 -0.09
C VAL A 310 -16.16 -1.97 0.11
N ASP A 311 -16.42 -1.45 1.31
CA ASP A 311 -16.16 -0.05 1.66
C ASP A 311 -14.68 0.30 1.45
N LYS A 312 -13.76 -0.57 1.88
CA LYS A 312 -12.31 -0.38 1.67
C LYS A 312 -11.96 -0.36 0.18
N LEU A 313 -12.47 -1.30 -0.62
CA LEU A 313 -12.16 -1.40 -2.04
C LEU A 313 -12.79 -0.25 -2.86
N GLU A 314 -14.02 0.15 -2.54
CA GLU A 314 -14.72 1.26 -3.21
C GLU A 314 -14.04 2.60 -2.91
N GLN A 315 -13.71 2.88 -1.64
CA GLN A 315 -13.04 4.12 -1.27
C GLN A 315 -11.58 4.19 -1.74
N ALA A 316 -10.93 3.04 -1.93
CA ALA A 316 -9.61 2.94 -2.58
C ALA A 316 -9.69 2.99 -4.11
N SER A 317 -10.88 2.85 -4.70
CA SER A 317 -11.05 2.83 -6.16
C SER A 317 -10.76 4.21 -6.76
N PRO A 318 -9.93 4.28 -7.81
CA PRO A 318 -9.42 5.54 -8.33
C PRO A 318 -10.51 6.34 -9.03
N ILE A 319 -10.40 7.67 -9.01
CA ILE A 319 -11.23 8.55 -9.84
C ILE A 319 -10.41 8.89 -11.10
N ASP A 320 -11.02 8.84 -12.28
CA ASP A 320 -10.41 9.40 -13.49
C ASP A 320 -10.55 10.93 -13.45
N PRO A 321 -9.46 11.72 -13.59
CA PRO A 321 -9.55 13.17 -13.60
C PRO A 321 -10.56 13.68 -14.65
N LYS A 322 -10.66 13.04 -15.83
CA LYS A 322 -11.63 13.39 -16.90
C LYS A 322 -13.08 13.19 -16.50
N ALA A 323 -13.33 12.18 -15.69
CA ALA A 323 -14.66 11.86 -15.18
C ALA A 323 -14.96 12.55 -13.85
N SER A 324 -13.97 13.22 -13.24
CA SER A 324 -14.12 13.83 -11.93
C SER A 324 -15.13 14.99 -11.97
N ARG A 325 -15.95 15.06 -10.93
CA ARG A 325 -16.98 16.09 -10.76
C ARG A 325 -16.86 16.62 -9.34
N PRO A 326 -15.86 17.47 -9.05
CA PRO A 326 -15.57 17.93 -7.70
C PRO A 326 -16.77 18.59 -6.99
N PHE A 327 -17.70 19.16 -7.77
CA PHE A 327 -18.94 19.74 -7.25
C PHE A 327 -20.11 18.75 -7.06
N ALA A 328 -20.06 17.58 -7.71
CA ALA A 328 -21.09 16.55 -7.52
C ALA A 328 -20.82 15.67 -6.29
N ASP A 329 -19.62 15.77 -5.70
CA ASP A 329 -19.19 15.01 -4.53
C ASP A 329 -18.63 15.93 -3.43
N PRO A 330 -19.51 16.65 -2.69
CA PRO A 330 -19.09 17.53 -1.60
C PRO A 330 -18.46 16.78 -0.42
N THR A 331 -18.68 15.47 -0.32
CA THR A 331 -18.15 14.61 0.74
C THR A 331 -16.75 14.09 0.45
N GLY A 332 -16.30 14.16 -0.80
CA GLY A 332 -14.96 13.74 -1.22
C GLY A 332 -13.83 14.69 -0.79
N TRP A 333 -14.11 15.70 0.05
CA TRP A 333 -13.17 16.74 0.43
C TRP A 333 -12.63 16.54 1.86
N VAL A 334 -11.33 16.79 2.04
CA VAL A 334 -10.66 16.77 3.34
C VAL A 334 -9.88 18.06 3.61
N ASP A 335 -9.56 18.33 4.87
CA ASP A 335 -8.71 19.47 5.26
C ASP A 335 -7.21 19.17 5.07
N GLY A 336 -6.36 20.12 5.48
CA GLY A 336 -4.89 19.98 5.43
C GLY A 336 -4.32 18.85 6.32
N THR A 337 -5.13 18.30 7.21
CA THR A 337 -4.78 17.17 8.11
C THR A 337 -5.45 15.86 7.69
N ASN A 338 -6.15 15.86 6.54
CA ASN A 338 -6.93 14.74 5.99
C ASN A 338 -8.17 14.35 6.79
N ASN A 339 -8.68 15.23 7.65
CA ASN A 339 -9.99 15.00 8.25
C ASN A 339 -11.08 15.34 7.23
N PRO A 340 -12.21 14.60 7.21
CA PRO A 340 -13.36 14.93 6.37
C PRO A 340 -13.76 16.40 6.57
N ALA A 341 -13.74 17.16 5.49
CA ALA A 341 -14.05 18.58 5.50
C ALA A 341 -14.99 18.88 4.31
N PRO A 342 -16.29 18.52 4.45
CA PRO A 342 -17.27 18.83 3.43
C PRO A 342 -17.22 20.31 3.09
N VAL A 343 -17.21 20.60 1.80
CA VAL A 343 -17.22 21.96 1.28
C VAL A 343 -18.65 22.41 1.04
N ASP A 344 -18.94 23.67 1.33
CA ASP A 344 -20.20 24.27 0.92
C ASP A 344 -20.10 24.59 -0.58
N LEU A 345 -21.08 24.10 -1.33
CA LEU A 345 -21.15 24.24 -2.78
C LEU A 345 -22.41 25.03 -3.11
N ASP A 346 -22.30 26.36 -3.12
CA ASP A 346 -23.38 27.23 -3.58
C ASP A 346 -23.24 27.46 -5.08
N ALA A 347 -24.29 27.17 -5.85
CA ALA A 347 -24.38 27.44 -7.29
C ALA A 347 -23.12 27.05 -8.11
N ASP A 348 -22.57 25.85 -7.91
CA ASP A 348 -21.36 25.35 -8.57
C ASP A 348 -20.08 26.16 -8.27
N THR A 349 -19.98 26.70 -7.05
CA THR A 349 -18.78 27.39 -6.56
C THR A 349 -18.23 26.71 -5.31
N LEU A 350 -16.90 26.73 -5.15
CA LEU A 350 -16.20 26.33 -3.93
C LEU A 350 -15.81 27.60 -3.18
N GLN A 351 -16.44 27.84 -2.04
CA GLN A 351 -16.10 28.96 -1.16
C GLN A 351 -15.12 28.51 -0.08
N ILE A 352 -13.95 29.16 -0.01
CA ILE A 352 -12.98 28.95 1.07
C ILE A 352 -12.82 30.29 1.80
N ASN A 353 -13.42 30.39 2.98
CA ASN A 353 -13.46 31.64 3.74
C ASN A 353 -12.76 31.49 5.10
N PRO A 354 -11.42 31.55 5.15
CA PRO A 354 -10.67 31.48 6.40
C PRO A 354 -10.93 32.70 7.27
N ASP A 355 -10.75 32.54 8.59
CA ASP A 355 -10.61 33.68 9.49
C ASP A 355 -9.32 34.45 9.17
N PRO A 356 -9.28 35.78 9.40
CA PRO A 356 -8.09 36.57 9.08
C PRO A 356 -6.84 36.08 9.82
N GLY A 357 -5.75 35.86 9.08
CA GLY A 357 -4.53 35.28 9.67
C GLY A 357 -4.44 33.76 9.57
N GLU A 358 -5.48 33.08 9.11
CA GLU A 358 -5.50 31.63 8.94
C GLU A 358 -5.43 31.20 7.48
N GLU A 359 -4.79 30.06 7.24
CA GLU A 359 -4.79 29.38 5.96
C GLU A 359 -5.72 28.16 6.04
N VAL A 360 -6.65 28.06 5.10
CA VAL A 360 -7.58 26.94 4.99
C VAL A 360 -7.30 26.17 3.71
N ILE A 361 -7.10 24.86 3.84
CA ILE A 361 -6.83 23.93 2.74
C ILE A 361 -8.02 22.98 2.57
N ARG A 362 -8.36 22.68 1.32
CA ARG A 362 -9.33 21.67 0.91
C ARG A 362 -8.71 20.78 -0.17
N THR A 363 -8.60 19.50 0.11
CA THR A 363 -8.03 18.50 -0.81
C THR A 363 -9.16 17.63 -1.35
N TYR A 364 -9.22 17.48 -2.68
CA TYR A 364 -10.23 16.66 -3.32
C TYR A 364 -9.74 15.21 -3.48
N ALA A 365 -10.53 14.27 -2.98
CA ALA A 365 -10.39 12.83 -3.14
C ALA A 365 -8.94 12.28 -2.94
N PRO A 366 -8.27 12.63 -1.82
CA PRO A 366 -6.81 12.42 -1.64
C PRO A 366 -6.34 10.96 -1.78
N ILE A 367 -7.20 9.98 -1.50
CA ILE A 367 -6.90 8.54 -1.63
C ILE A 367 -7.11 8.05 -3.06
N ARG A 368 -8.01 8.69 -3.80
CA ARG A 368 -8.47 8.23 -5.13
C ARG A 368 -7.78 8.98 -6.28
N SER A 369 -7.01 10.02 -5.97
CA SER A 369 -6.26 10.85 -6.91
C SER A 369 -4.74 10.73 -6.77
N THR A 370 -4.23 9.75 -6.03
CA THR A 370 -2.80 9.63 -5.64
C THR A 370 -1.82 9.49 -6.81
N MET A 371 -2.33 9.04 -7.96
CA MET A 371 -1.55 8.75 -9.17
C MET A 371 -1.99 9.60 -10.38
N TRP A 372 -2.74 10.68 -10.17
CA TRP A 372 -3.07 11.62 -11.26
C TRP A 372 -1.79 12.28 -11.79
N THR A 373 -1.61 12.24 -13.10
CA THR A 373 -0.39 12.64 -13.83
C THR A 373 -0.67 13.34 -15.15
N ASP A 374 -1.88 13.20 -15.67
CA ASP A 374 -2.36 13.84 -16.90
C ASP A 374 -3.77 14.39 -16.65
N TYR A 375 -3.84 15.72 -16.44
CA TYR A 375 -5.08 16.45 -16.20
C TYR A 375 -4.91 17.96 -16.36
N THR A 376 -6.00 18.65 -16.71
CA THR A 376 -6.09 20.12 -16.74
C THR A 376 -7.09 20.60 -15.70
N ILE A 377 -6.70 21.59 -14.90
CA ILE A 377 -7.60 22.34 -14.01
C ILE A 377 -7.86 23.70 -14.62
N GLU A 378 -9.10 24.10 -14.70
CA GLU A 378 -9.51 25.43 -15.18
C GLU A 378 -10.56 26.00 -14.24
N PHE A 379 -10.37 27.22 -13.76
CA PHE A 379 -11.26 27.88 -12.80
C PHE A 379 -11.10 29.40 -12.83
N ASP A 380 -12.12 30.09 -12.33
CA ASP A 380 -12.04 31.51 -11.96
C ASP A 380 -11.93 31.63 -10.44
N VAL A 381 -11.02 32.46 -9.94
CA VAL A 381 -10.90 32.76 -8.52
C VAL A 381 -11.13 34.24 -8.27
N SER A 382 -12.02 34.54 -7.33
CA SER A 382 -12.42 35.91 -6.96
C SER A 382 -12.31 36.15 -5.47
N GLY A 383 -12.44 37.41 -5.08
CA GLY A 383 -12.39 37.84 -3.67
C GLY A 383 -11.16 38.67 -3.32
N PHE A 384 -10.47 39.21 -4.34
CA PHE A 384 -9.32 40.09 -4.14
C PHE A 384 -9.75 41.56 -4.07
N ALA A 385 -9.17 42.30 -3.13
CA ALA A 385 -9.37 43.74 -2.99
C ALA A 385 -8.07 44.49 -3.32
N PRO A 386 -8.13 45.76 -3.78
CA PRO A 386 -6.95 46.58 -3.95
C PRO A 386 -6.19 46.78 -2.64
N GLU A 387 -4.86 46.76 -2.69
CA GLU A 387 -3.97 46.93 -1.53
C GLU A 387 -4.08 45.85 -0.44
N ASP A 388 -4.79 44.74 -0.74
CA ASP A 388 -4.93 43.57 0.11
C ASP A 388 -3.98 42.45 -0.35
N TRP A 389 -3.34 41.73 0.58
CA TRP A 389 -2.45 40.60 0.30
C TRP A 389 -3.12 39.23 0.50
N THR A 390 -4.44 39.22 0.63
CA THR A 390 -5.30 38.03 0.53
C THR A 390 -4.89 37.21 -0.69
N THR A 391 -4.74 35.91 -0.44
CA THR A 391 -4.12 34.99 -1.36
C THR A 391 -4.97 33.76 -1.48
N ALA A 392 -5.14 33.27 -2.70
CA ALA A 392 -5.77 31.98 -2.98
C ALA A 392 -4.83 31.15 -3.85
N GLY A 393 -4.97 29.84 -3.82
CA GLY A 393 -4.09 29.01 -4.62
C GLY A 393 -4.57 27.60 -4.83
N VAL A 394 -3.85 26.92 -5.72
CA VAL A 394 -4.04 25.52 -6.06
C VAL A 394 -2.70 24.82 -5.98
N THR A 395 -2.69 23.67 -5.31
CA THR A 395 -1.57 22.75 -5.27
C THR A 395 -1.90 21.55 -6.15
N VAL A 396 -1.03 21.24 -7.10
CA VAL A 396 -1.13 20.07 -7.98
C VAL A 396 -0.02 19.05 -7.69
N LEU A 397 -0.25 17.79 -8.08
CA LEU A 397 0.64 16.67 -7.79
C LEU A 397 0.86 16.47 -6.28
N LYS A 398 -0.16 16.77 -5.47
CA LYS A 398 -0.10 16.62 -4.02
C LYS A 398 -0.17 15.13 -3.64
N PRO A 399 0.80 14.58 -2.89
CA PRO A 399 0.72 13.20 -2.42
C PRO A 399 -0.42 13.00 -1.42
N SER A 400 -0.88 11.76 -1.30
CA SER A 400 -1.83 11.39 -0.24
C SER A 400 -1.23 11.74 1.11
N ARG A 401 -1.93 12.57 1.88
CA ARG A 401 -1.61 12.93 3.26
C ARG A 401 -0.24 13.57 3.55
N ALA A 402 0.50 14.02 2.53
CA ALA A 402 1.69 14.83 2.80
C ALA A 402 1.29 16.13 3.53
N PRO A 403 2.00 16.51 4.62
CA PRO A 403 1.82 17.83 5.21
C PRO A 403 2.14 18.89 4.14
N PHE A 404 1.45 20.04 4.19
CA PHE A 404 1.53 21.09 3.17
C PHE A 404 2.95 21.62 2.96
N ASP A 405 3.79 21.56 4.01
CA ASP A 405 5.20 21.96 4.02
C ASP A 405 6.19 20.81 3.74
N GLY A 406 5.68 19.60 3.46
CA GLY A 406 6.48 18.45 3.12
C GLY A 406 7.30 18.72 1.86
N ASN A 407 8.60 18.45 1.91
CA ASN A 407 9.50 18.58 0.77
C ASN A 407 9.23 17.46 -0.25
N VAL A 408 8.06 17.50 -0.89
CA VAL A 408 7.65 16.59 -1.94
C VAL A 408 8.22 17.13 -3.24
N SER A 409 9.10 16.35 -3.86
CA SER A 409 9.93 16.80 -4.97
C SER A 409 9.14 17.24 -6.21
N GLN A 410 7.89 16.81 -6.39
CA GLN A 410 7.10 17.04 -7.61
C GLN A 410 5.84 17.90 -7.41
N GLN A 411 5.51 18.30 -6.17
CA GLN A 411 4.36 19.17 -5.91
C GLN A 411 4.59 20.55 -6.53
N VAL A 412 3.55 21.14 -7.15
CA VAL A 412 3.59 22.51 -7.67
C VAL A 412 2.48 23.33 -7.03
N ASP A 413 2.86 24.44 -6.42
CA ASP A 413 1.98 25.37 -5.73
C ASP A 413 1.78 26.62 -6.58
N VAL A 414 0.53 26.95 -6.91
CA VAL A 414 0.17 28.16 -7.65
C VAL A 414 -0.52 29.11 -6.68
N ARG A 415 0.06 30.29 -6.51
CA ARG A 415 -0.40 31.35 -5.61
C ARG A 415 -0.94 32.51 -6.43
N ILE A 416 -2.12 33.02 -6.08
CA ILE A 416 -2.80 34.10 -6.80
C ILE A 416 -3.18 35.19 -5.80
N ARG A 417 -2.86 36.43 -6.16
CA ARG A 417 -3.26 37.68 -5.50
C ARG A 417 -3.89 38.59 -6.54
N GLY A 418 -4.60 39.63 -6.10
CA GLY A 418 -5.31 40.54 -7.00
C GLY A 418 -4.44 41.28 -8.02
N ASN A 419 -3.11 41.27 -7.89
CA ASN A 419 -2.18 41.97 -8.77
C ASN A 419 -0.93 41.16 -9.16
N ALA A 420 -0.85 39.88 -8.80
CA ALA A 420 0.29 39.03 -9.12
C ALA A 420 -0.06 37.55 -8.90
N PHE A 421 0.65 36.67 -9.59
CA PHE A 421 0.69 35.25 -9.24
C PHE A 421 2.13 34.77 -9.04
N GLY A 422 2.29 33.79 -8.17
CA GLY A 422 3.56 33.13 -7.89
C GLY A 422 3.42 31.64 -8.11
N ILE A 423 4.52 30.99 -8.45
CA ILE A 423 4.58 29.53 -8.56
C ILE A 423 5.65 29.05 -7.59
N GLY A 424 5.41 27.93 -6.93
CA GLY A 424 6.34 27.29 -6.01
C GLY A 424 6.49 25.81 -6.39
N ARG A 425 7.65 25.25 -6.06
CA ARG A 425 7.88 23.80 -6.10
C ARG A 425 8.72 23.43 -4.89
N SER A 426 8.13 22.63 -4.00
CA SER A 426 8.74 22.32 -2.70
C SER A 426 9.10 23.62 -1.94
N SER A 427 10.20 23.64 -1.17
CA SER A 427 10.67 24.83 -0.43
C SER A 427 11.21 25.98 -1.29
N LYS A 428 11.11 25.90 -2.62
CA LYS A 428 11.58 26.95 -3.54
C LYS A 428 10.39 27.73 -4.09
N GLU A 429 10.28 28.98 -3.68
CA GLU A 429 9.40 29.95 -4.33
C GLU A 429 10.06 30.48 -5.61
N PHE A 430 9.30 30.52 -6.72
CA PHE A 430 9.70 31.23 -7.93
C PHE A 430 9.26 32.70 -7.84
N ALA A 431 9.83 33.54 -8.70
CA ALA A 431 9.54 34.97 -8.72
C ALA A 431 8.06 35.23 -9.04
N ASP A 432 7.49 36.25 -8.39
CA ASP A 432 6.14 36.71 -8.71
C ASP A 432 6.06 37.27 -10.15
N HIS A 433 4.98 36.91 -10.82
CA HIS A 433 4.59 37.43 -12.12
C HIS A 433 3.51 38.50 -11.90
N PRO A 434 3.72 39.76 -12.35
CA PRO A 434 2.76 40.83 -12.15
C PRO A 434 1.50 40.63 -13.00
N LEU A 435 0.33 40.95 -12.44
CA LEU A 435 -0.97 40.98 -13.13
C LEU A 435 -1.54 42.40 -13.10
N GLN A 436 -2.52 42.67 -13.96
CA GLN A 436 -3.37 43.85 -13.79
C GLN A 436 -4.17 43.69 -12.49
N GLN A 437 -4.29 44.78 -11.71
CA GLN A 437 -5.11 44.75 -10.50
C GLN A 437 -6.57 44.50 -10.86
N GLU A 438 -7.08 43.32 -10.50
CA GLU A 438 -8.47 42.91 -10.69
C GLU A 438 -9.01 42.28 -9.40
N ASN A 439 -10.33 42.06 -9.34
CA ASN A 439 -10.98 41.38 -8.22
C ASN A 439 -11.15 39.87 -8.43
N SER A 440 -10.86 39.40 -9.65
CA SER A 440 -11.01 38.03 -10.12
C SER A 440 -9.99 37.73 -11.20
N HIS A 441 -9.51 36.50 -11.24
CA HIS A 441 -8.57 36.00 -12.24
C HIS A 441 -9.03 34.66 -12.80
N HIS A 442 -8.76 34.44 -14.08
CA HIS A 442 -8.99 33.16 -14.76
C HIS A 442 -7.70 32.35 -14.80
N VAL A 443 -7.73 31.08 -14.39
CA VAL A 443 -6.53 30.24 -14.26
C VAL A 443 -6.71 28.91 -14.96
N VAL A 444 -5.67 28.52 -15.70
CA VAL A 444 -5.55 27.22 -16.34
C VAL A 444 -4.23 26.58 -15.91
N ILE A 445 -4.30 25.39 -15.33
CA ILE A 445 -3.16 24.58 -14.93
C ILE A 445 -3.22 23.26 -15.69
N ASP A 446 -2.24 23.01 -16.56
CA ASP A 446 -2.10 21.77 -17.31
C ASP A 446 -0.99 20.91 -16.72
N VAL A 447 -1.32 19.69 -16.32
CA VAL A 447 -0.39 18.74 -15.70
C VAL A 447 -0.18 17.57 -16.66
N THR A 448 1.08 17.32 -16.97
CA THR A 448 1.53 16.15 -17.74
C THR A 448 2.62 15.42 -16.97
N PRO A 449 2.98 14.18 -17.34
CA PRO A 449 4.07 13.46 -16.68
C PRO A 449 5.44 14.16 -16.77
N GLN A 450 5.62 15.12 -17.69
CA GLN A 450 6.90 15.81 -17.92
C GLN A 450 6.93 17.26 -17.43
N GLN A 451 5.77 17.91 -17.28
CA GLN A 451 5.71 19.33 -16.94
C GLN A 451 4.34 19.73 -16.39
N VAL A 452 4.34 20.81 -15.62
CA VAL A 452 3.15 21.60 -15.26
C VAL A 452 3.21 22.93 -15.99
N THR A 453 2.10 23.35 -16.60
CA THR A 453 1.98 24.66 -17.27
C THR A 453 0.91 25.48 -16.57
N VAL A 454 1.20 26.74 -16.25
CA VAL A 454 0.28 27.64 -15.52
C VAL A 454 0.05 28.89 -16.34
N GLY A 455 -1.21 29.16 -16.71
CA GLY A 455 -1.65 30.40 -17.34
C GLY A 455 -2.64 31.14 -16.45
N VAL A 456 -2.50 32.46 -16.37
CA VAL A 456 -3.42 33.36 -15.65
C VAL A 456 -3.82 34.50 -16.59
N ASP A 457 -5.12 34.79 -16.70
CA ASP A 457 -5.70 35.87 -17.53
C ASP A 457 -5.26 35.90 -19.01
N GLY A 458 -4.87 34.74 -19.57
CA GLY A 458 -4.39 34.64 -20.94
C GLY A 458 -2.95 35.12 -21.16
N ASP A 459 -2.18 35.36 -20.10
CA ASP A 459 -0.75 35.61 -20.17
C ASP A 459 0.02 34.41 -20.75
N THR A 460 1.28 34.65 -21.13
CA THR A 460 2.16 33.58 -21.60
C THR A 460 2.32 32.52 -20.50
N PRO A 461 1.92 31.26 -20.76
CA PRO A 461 1.95 30.24 -19.72
C PRO A 461 3.36 29.98 -19.21
N GLN A 462 3.49 29.87 -17.89
CA GLN A 462 4.73 29.49 -17.23
C GLN A 462 4.87 27.97 -17.25
N VAL A 463 6.04 27.46 -17.63
CA VAL A 463 6.29 26.02 -17.75
C VAL A 463 7.26 25.58 -16.66
N ILE A 464 6.85 24.57 -15.91
CA ILE A 464 7.60 23.96 -14.80
C ILE A 464 7.91 22.53 -15.23
N HIS A 465 9.17 22.28 -15.59
CA HIS A 465 9.60 20.93 -15.93
C HIS A 465 9.68 20.05 -14.68
N LEU A 466 9.07 18.86 -14.76
CA LEU A 466 9.11 17.86 -13.69
C LEU A 466 10.36 17.01 -13.85
N GLU A 467 10.91 16.56 -12.73
CA GLU A 467 12.11 15.71 -12.73
C GLU A 467 11.69 14.27 -12.51
N GLY A 468 11.94 13.36 -13.47
CA GLY A 468 11.55 11.96 -13.33
C GLY A 468 12.59 11.01 -13.90
N ASN A 469 13.34 10.34 -13.02
CA ASN A 469 14.27 9.26 -13.41
C ASN A 469 13.64 7.86 -13.32
N ARG A 470 12.39 7.74 -12.83
CA ARG A 470 11.65 6.47 -12.71
C ARG A 470 10.23 6.61 -13.25
N SER A 471 9.73 5.57 -13.92
CA SER A 471 8.31 5.41 -14.25
C SER A 471 7.46 5.49 -12.97
N ARG A 472 6.29 6.14 -13.04
CA ARG A 472 5.37 6.41 -11.91
C ARG A 472 5.96 7.27 -10.76
N GLY A 473 7.12 7.91 -10.96
CA GLY A 473 7.74 8.83 -10.00
C GLY A 473 7.16 10.26 -9.97
N VAL A 474 6.09 10.50 -10.69
CA VAL A 474 5.31 11.75 -10.68
C VAL A 474 3.86 11.34 -10.54
N GLY A 475 3.10 12.05 -9.72
CA GLY A 475 1.65 11.88 -9.60
C GLY A 475 1.11 12.40 -8.28
N GLY A 476 -0.15 12.83 -8.27
CA GLY A 476 -0.81 13.30 -7.06
C GLY A 476 -2.05 14.10 -7.34
N GLY A 477 -2.82 14.35 -6.28
CA GLY A 477 -4.11 15.02 -6.35
C GLY A 477 -4.02 16.53 -6.43
N VAL A 478 -5.16 17.15 -6.12
CA VAL A 478 -5.37 18.59 -6.17
C VAL A 478 -5.85 19.10 -4.81
N SER A 479 -5.25 20.19 -4.34
CA SER A 479 -5.78 20.97 -3.22
C SER A 479 -6.03 22.41 -3.63
N PHE A 480 -7.07 22.99 -3.05
CA PHE A 480 -7.38 24.40 -3.08
C PHE A 480 -7.12 24.98 -1.71
N TRP A 481 -6.58 26.20 -1.66
CA TRP A 481 -6.31 26.86 -0.39
C TRP A 481 -6.52 28.36 -0.49
N ALA A 482 -6.79 28.99 0.66
CA ALA A 482 -6.98 30.42 0.76
C ALA A 482 -6.47 30.94 2.10
N TYR A 483 -6.01 32.19 2.07
CA TYR A 483 -5.60 32.99 3.21
C TYR A 483 -6.23 34.37 3.08
N ARG A 484 -6.92 34.85 4.13
CA ARG A 484 -7.51 36.21 4.16
C ARG A 484 -6.68 37.12 5.06
N GLN A 485 -6.42 38.33 4.57
CA GLN A 485 -5.70 39.34 5.36
C GLN A 485 -6.54 39.89 6.51
N SER A 486 -7.83 40.16 6.28
CA SER A 486 -8.67 40.90 7.23
C SER A 486 -10.15 40.53 7.11
N GLU A 487 -10.94 40.91 8.11
CA GLU A 487 -12.40 40.76 8.07
C GLU A 487 -13.05 41.52 6.90
N ALA A 488 -12.42 42.61 6.46
CA ALA A 488 -12.89 43.42 5.34
C ALA A 488 -12.59 42.79 3.97
N SER A 489 -11.66 41.83 3.92
CA SER A 489 -11.32 41.09 2.71
C SER A 489 -12.53 40.25 2.29
N PRO A 490 -12.98 40.32 1.03
CA PRO A 490 -14.08 39.49 0.55
C PRO A 490 -13.79 37.99 0.74
N PRO A 491 -14.82 37.12 0.80
CA PRO A 491 -14.62 35.68 0.76
C PRO A 491 -13.95 35.24 -0.55
N ILE A 492 -13.05 34.27 -0.48
CA ILE A 492 -12.47 33.66 -1.68
C ILE A 492 -13.45 32.64 -2.25
N VAL A 493 -13.74 32.80 -3.55
CA VAL A 493 -14.68 31.94 -4.29
C VAL A 493 -13.99 31.42 -5.54
N PHE A 494 -13.91 30.10 -5.65
CA PHE A 494 -13.54 29.38 -6.87
C PHE A 494 -14.81 29.03 -7.63
N SER A 495 -14.90 29.44 -8.88
CA SER A 495 -16.07 29.20 -9.75
C SER A 495 -15.63 28.65 -11.10
N ASN A 496 -16.57 28.10 -11.87
CA ASN A 496 -16.29 27.46 -13.16
C ASN A 496 -15.19 26.39 -13.09
N LEU A 497 -14.99 25.77 -11.91
CA LEU A 497 -13.93 24.79 -11.70
C LEU A 497 -14.23 23.52 -12.49
N THR A 498 -13.29 23.18 -13.37
CA THR A 498 -13.26 21.91 -14.09
C THR A 498 -11.93 21.22 -13.88
N ILE A 499 -11.98 19.90 -13.80
CA ILE A 499 -10.81 19.01 -13.82
C ILE A 499 -11.09 18.03 -14.96
N ARG A 500 -10.19 17.95 -15.94
CA ARG A 500 -10.37 17.18 -17.16
C ARG A 500 -9.08 16.58 -17.70
#